data_AF-A0A6J7KPD8-F1
#
_entry.id   AF-A0A6J7KPD8-F1
#
_cell.length_a   1.000
_cell.length_b   1.000
_cell.length_c   1.000
_cell.angle_alpha   90.00
_cell.angle_beta   90.00
_cell.angle_gamma   90.00
#
_symmetry.space_group_name_H-M   'P 1'
#
loop_
_entity.id
_entity.type
_entity.pdbx_description
1 polymer ?
#
loop_
_entity_poly.entity_id
_entity_poly.type
_entity_poly.pdbx_seq_one_letter_code
_entity_poly.pdbx_strand_id
1 'polypeptide(L)'
;MAATILPAGSERSITAVRASRLARDVHEGQTDRYDEPVIEHVARVASRVSTDARPVALVHDVCERSALSPVDVAFRVGLSDAERVALELMTRLPDEDVVAHTRRVLDAAPGRGRELALGAC
;
A
#
# COMPACT_ATOMS: atom_id res chain seq x y z
N MET A 1 -0.15 -34.22 -3.57
CA MET A 1 0.43 -32.90 -3.26
C MET A 1 -0.57 -32.15 -2.39
N ALA A 2 -0.29 -32.03 -1.09
CA ALA A 2 -1.16 -31.28 -0.19
C ALA A 2 -0.75 -29.80 -0.26
N ALA A 3 -1.64 -28.93 -0.74
CA ALA A 3 -1.49 -27.50 -0.54
C ALA A 3 -1.65 -27.26 0.96
N THR A 4 -0.56 -26.95 1.66
CA THR A 4 -0.60 -26.49 3.04
C THR A 4 -1.35 -25.16 3.05
N ILE A 5 -2.61 -25.19 3.43
CA ILE A 5 -3.41 -23.99 3.67
C ILE A 5 -2.82 -23.32 4.91
N LEU A 6 -2.05 -22.25 4.72
CA LEU A 6 -1.68 -21.38 5.81
C LEU A 6 -2.96 -20.75 6.37
N PRO A 7 -3.10 -20.62 7.70
CA PRO A 7 -4.23 -19.87 8.24
C PRO A 7 -4.16 -18.44 7.70
N ALA A 8 -5.29 -17.86 7.28
CA ALA A 8 -5.36 -16.54 6.63
C ALA A 8 -4.66 -15.41 7.42
N GLY A 9 -4.49 -15.56 8.74
CA GLY A 9 -3.70 -14.63 9.56
C GLY A 9 -2.18 -14.71 9.33
N SER A 10 -1.64 -15.88 8.99
CA SER A 10 -0.23 -16.09 8.64
C SER A 10 0.10 -15.51 7.27
N GLU A 11 -0.79 -15.68 6.30
CA GLU A 11 -0.62 -15.14 4.95
C GLU A 11 -0.56 -13.60 4.97
N ARG A 12 -1.50 -12.94 5.68
CA ARG A 12 -1.47 -11.48 5.84
C ARG A 12 -0.22 -10.99 6.58
N SER A 13 0.25 -11.74 7.57
CA SER A 13 1.51 -11.45 8.26
C SER A 13 2.71 -11.51 7.30
N ILE A 14 2.77 -12.51 6.43
CA ILE A 14 3.83 -12.65 5.41
C ILE A 14 3.75 -11.50 4.39
N THR A 15 2.56 -11.15 3.90
CA THR A 15 2.37 -10.03 2.96
C THR A 15 2.83 -8.73 3.60
N ALA A 16 2.47 -8.44 4.86
CA ALA A 16 2.94 -7.27 5.57
C ALA A 16 4.47 -7.24 5.75
N VAL A 17 5.10 -8.39 6.02
CA VAL A 17 6.57 -8.48 6.08
C VAL A 17 7.22 -8.18 4.73
N ARG A 18 6.67 -8.71 3.62
CA ARG A 18 7.18 -8.44 2.27
C ARG A 18 6.98 -6.98 1.88
N ALA A 19 5.81 -6.41 2.17
CA ALA A 19 5.49 -5.00 1.98
C ALA A 19 6.47 -4.09 2.73
N SER A 20 6.74 -4.39 4.01
CA SER A 20 7.70 -3.63 4.82
C SER A 20 9.13 -3.70 4.25
N ARG A 21 9.56 -4.84 3.72
CA ARG A 21 10.87 -4.97 3.06
C ARG A 21 10.94 -4.13 1.79
N LEU A 22 9.95 -4.27 0.90
CA LEU A 22 9.90 -3.50 -0.33
C LEU A 22 9.91 -1.99 -0.07
N ALA A 23 9.14 -1.52 0.91
CA ALA A 23 9.11 -0.11 1.30
C ALA A 23 10.48 0.38 1.77
N ARG A 24 11.20 -0.40 2.60
CA ARG A 24 12.56 -0.05 3.04
C ARG A 24 13.52 0.06 1.86
N ASP A 25 13.47 -0.90 0.94
CA ASP A 25 14.36 -0.92 -0.22
C ASP A 25 14.08 0.26 -1.16
N VAL A 26 12.80 0.61 -1.37
CA VAL A 26 12.40 1.73 -2.24
C VAL A 26 12.76 3.08 -1.63
N HIS A 27 12.51 3.25 -0.32
CA HIS A 27 12.72 4.52 0.37
C HIS A 27 14.14 4.67 0.96
N GLU A 28 15.07 3.77 0.64
CA GLU A 28 16.47 3.90 1.07
C GLU A 28 17.04 5.23 0.57
N GLY A 29 17.55 6.04 1.50
CA GLY A 29 18.12 7.36 1.21
C GLY A 29 17.10 8.44 0.82
N GLN A 30 15.80 8.15 0.77
CA GLN A 30 14.78 9.17 0.50
C GLN A 30 14.42 9.94 1.78
N THR A 31 14.41 11.27 1.67
CA THR A 31 13.87 12.16 2.70
C THR A 31 12.62 12.90 2.22
N ASP A 32 11.79 13.33 3.16
CA ASP A 32 10.62 14.15 2.88
C ASP A 32 10.99 15.65 2.77
N ARG A 33 9.99 16.52 2.64
CA ARG A 33 10.19 17.97 2.50
C ARG A 33 10.77 18.65 3.75
N TYR A 34 10.85 17.94 4.88
CA TYR A 34 11.41 18.39 6.15
C TYR A 34 12.75 17.70 6.47
N ASP A 35 13.32 16.98 5.50
CA ASP A 35 14.55 16.19 5.64
C ASP A 35 14.42 14.99 6.60
N GLU A 36 13.20 14.52 6.87
CA GLU A 36 12.97 13.29 7.64
C GLU A 36 13.00 12.06 6.71
N PRO A 37 13.51 10.89 7.16
CA PRO A 37 13.47 9.67 6.36
C PRO A 37 12.03 9.25 6.03
N VAL A 38 11.73 9.04 4.75
CA VAL A 38 10.38 8.69 4.28
C VAL A 38 9.89 7.37 4.91
N ILE A 39 10.80 6.43 5.13
CA ILE A 39 10.47 5.15 5.75
C ILE A 39 9.88 5.28 7.17
N GLU A 40 10.22 6.34 7.90
CA GLU A 40 9.63 6.61 9.21
C GLU A 40 8.17 7.06 9.09
N HIS A 41 7.85 7.88 8.08
CA HIS A 41 6.48 8.23 7.76
C HIS A 41 5.64 6.97 7.46
N VAL A 42 6.14 6.09 6.58
CA VAL A 42 5.46 4.82 6.23
C VAL A 42 5.22 3.97 7.48
N ALA A 43 6.21 3.84 8.37
CA ALA A 43 6.06 3.10 9.62
C ALA A 43 5.00 3.70 10.55
N ARG A 44 4.94 5.04 10.66
CA ARG A 44 3.93 5.75 11.45
C ARG A 44 2.52 5.47 10.92
N VAL A 45 2.29 5.56 9.61
CA VAL A 45 0.99 5.26 8.99
C VAL A 45 0.59 3.80 9.25
N ALA A 46 1.47 2.85 8.92
CA ALA A 46 1.21 1.42 9.08
C ALA A 46 0.91 0.98 10.52
N SER A 47 1.42 1.70 11.53
CA SER A 47 1.13 1.44 12.95
C SER A 47 -0.27 1.85 13.40
N ARG A 48 -0.92 2.79 12.68
CA ARG A 48 -2.21 3.38 13.06
C ARG A 48 -3.41 2.72 12.38
N VAL A 49 -3.15 1.97 11.31
CA VAL A 49 -4.19 1.28 10.54
C VAL A 49 -4.47 -0.13 11.11
N SER A 50 -5.64 -0.65 10.78
CA SER A 50 -6.01 -2.03 11.11
C SER A 50 -5.06 -3.05 10.47
N THR A 51 -4.96 -4.24 11.06
CA THR A 51 -4.10 -5.33 10.53
C THR A 51 -4.41 -5.66 9.07
N ASP A 52 -5.67 -5.55 8.66
CA ASP A 52 -6.10 -5.87 7.30
C ASP A 52 -5.70 -4.79 6.28
N ALA A 53 -5.56 -3.53 6.69
CA ALA A 53 -5.10 -2.43 5.82
C ALA A 53 -3.57 -2.26 5.83
N ARG A 54 -2.89 -2.90 6.78
CA ARG A 54 -1.45 -2.73 7.01
C ARG A 54 -0.58 -3.05 5.79
N PRO A 55 -0.82 -4.11 5.00
CA PRO A 55 -0.03 -4.36 3.79
C PRO A 55 -0.09 -3.20 2.79
N VAL A 56 -1.27 -2.62 2.57
CA VAL A 56 -1.47 -1.48 1.67
C VAL A 56 -0.82 -0.22 2.22
N ALA A 57 -1.03 0.09 3.50
CA ALA A 57 -0.43 1.25 4.16
C ALA A 57 1.11 1.25 4.09
N LEU A 58 1.74 0.07 4.16
CA LEU A 58 3.19 -0.08 4.05
C LEU A 58 3.73 0.24 2.65
N VAL A 59 2.92 0.18 1.59
CA VAL A 59 3.37 0.42 0.19
C VAL A 59 2.62 1.56 -0.48
N HIS A 60 1.88 2.36 0.28
CA HIS A 60 0.91 3.32 -0.27
C HIS A 60 1.54 4.37 -1.20
N ASP A 61 2.79 4.77 -0.93
CA ASP A 61 3.54 5.76 -1.68
C ASP A 61 4.67 5.14 -2.53
N VAL A 62 4.84 3.82 -2.51
CA VAL A 62 5.90 3.13 -3.28
C VAL A 62 5.78 3.42 -4.78
N CYS A 63 4.57 3.43 -5.33
CA CYS A 63 4.35 3.69 -6.75
C CYS A 63 4.63 5.16 -7.12
N GLU A 64 4.44 6.09 -6.20
CA GLU A 64 4.72 7.52 -6.43
C GLU A 64 6.20 7.88 -6.24
N ARG A 65 6.95 7.01 -5.56
CA ARG A 65 8.36 7.22 -5.19
C ARG A 65 9.32 6.27 -5.89
N SER A 66 8.83 5.52 -6.89
CA SER A 66 9.62 4.58 -7.68
C SER A 66 9.04 4.41 -9.09
N ALA A 67 9.63 3.54 -9.90
CA ALA A 67 9.12 3.18 -11.21
C ALA A 67 8.14 1.98 -11.19
N LEU A 68 7.78 1.48 -9.99
CA LEU A 68 6.92 0.30 -9.86
C LEU A 68 5.45 0.66 -10.06
N SER A 69 4.73 -0.17 -10.84
CA SER A 69 3.28 -0.06 -10.96
C SER A 69 2.57 -0.73 -9.77
N PRO A 70 1.30 -0.40 -9.49
CA PRO A 70 0.51 -1.11 -8.48
C PRO A 70 0.43 -2.62 -8.72
N VAL A 71 0.43 -3.06 -9.98
CA VAL A 71 0.45 -4.49 -10.36
C VAL A 71 1.77 -5.14 -9.99
N ASP A 72 2.90 -4.48 -10.24
CA ASP A 72 4.23 -4.99 -9.87
C ASP A 72 4.37 -5.10 -8.36
N VAL A 73 3.95 -4.08 -7.62
CA VAL A 73 3.97 -4.07 -6.15
C VAL A 73 3.10 -5.20 -5.62
N ALA A 74 1.86 -5.32 -6.11
CA ALA A 74 0.93 -6.37 -5.70
C ALA A 74 1.52 -7.77 -5.89
N PHE A 75 2.12 -8.02 -7.05
CA PHE A 75 2.78 -9.30 -7.34
C PHE A 75 3.96 -9.58 -6.41
N ARG A 76 4.86 -8.60 -6.21
CA ARG A 76 6.07 -8.77 -5.40
C ARG A 76 5.78 -9.06 -3.94
N VAL A 77 4.77 -8.42 -3.36
CA VAL A 77 4.47 -8.56 -1.93
C VAL A 77 3.37 -9.58 -1.65
N GLY A 78 2.57 -9.95 -2.66
CA GLY A 78 1.45 -10.87 -2.53
C GLY A 78 0.19 -10.19 -1.99
N LEU A 79 -0.17 -9.03 -2.56
CA LEU A 79 -1.45 -8.39 -2.27
C LEU A 79 -2.60 -9.19 -2.89
N SER A 80 -3.71 -9.26 -2.18
CA SER A 80 -4.99 -9.69 -2.73
C SER A 80 -5.51 -8.70 -3.77
N ASP A 81 -6.52 -9.10 -4.56
CA ASP A 81 -7.14 -8.19 -5.52
C ASP A 81 -7.73 -6.93 -4.89
N ALA A 82 -8.34 -7.06 -3.70
CA ALA A 82 -8.88 -5.90 -3.00
C ALA A 82 -7.77 -4.94 -2.54
N GLU A 83 -6.65 -5.47 -2.04
CA GLU A 83 -5.50 -4.66 -1.64
C GLU A 83 -4.80 -4.02 -2.84
N ARG A 84 -4.70 -4.72 -3.97
CA ARG A 84 -4.21 -4.14 -5.24
C ARG A 84 -5.10 -3.00 -5.71
N VAL A 85 -6.42 -3.19 -5.71
CA VAL A 85 -7.37 -2.11 -6.04
C VAL A 85 -7.23 -0.94 -5.09
N ALA A 86 -7.01 -1.19 -3.79
CA ALA A 86 -6.75 -0.13 -2.83
C ALA A 86 -5.49 0.67 -3.19
N LEU A 87 -4.40 -0.02 -3.53
CA LEU A 87 -3.14 0.62 -3.95
C LEU A 87 -3.30 1.41 -5.25
N GLU A 88 -4.05 0.89 -6.24
CA GLU A 88 -4.39 1.60 -7.47
C GLU A 88 -5.22 2.86 -7.20
N LEU A 89 -6.15 2.81 -6.25
CA LEU A 89 -6.92 3.97 -5.83
C LEU A 89 -6.03 5.02 -5.16
N MET A 90 -5.09 4.61 -4.31
CA MET A 90 -4.19 5.51 -3.57
C MET A 90 -3.06 6.09 -4.42
N THR A 91 -2.72 5.47 -5.54
CA THR A 91 -1.68 5.97 -6.45
C THR A 91 -2.26 7.08 -7.33
N ARG A 92 -1.67 8.29 -7.27
CA ARG A 92 -2.06 9.41 -8.14
C ARG A 92 -1.65 9.17 -9.59
N LEU A 93 -2.47 9.66 -10.51
CA LEU A 93 -2.10 9.73 -11.93
C LEU A 93 -1.12 10.89 -12.17
N PRO A 94 -0.29 10.86 -13.23
CA PRO A 94 0.78 11.85 -13.47
C PRO A 94 0.36 13.32 -13.44
N ASP A 95 -0.88 13.64 -13.85
CA ASP A 95 -1.42 15.00 -13.89
C ASP A 95 -2.57 15.22 -12.91
N GLU A 96 -2.77 14.30 -11.97
CA GLU A 96 -3.88 14.35 -11.03
C GLU A 96 -3.52 15.17 -9.79
N ASP A 97 -4.22 16.29 -9.58
CA ASP A 97 -4.08 17.07 -8.36
C ASP A 97 -4.71 16.35 -7.15
N VAL A 98 -4.40 16.84 -5.94
CA VAL A 98 -4.86 16.23 -4.68
C VAL A 98 -6.39 16.20 -4.57
N VAL A 99 -7.09 17.22 -5.07
CA VAL A 99 -8.56 17.31 -5.00
C VAL A 99 -9.21 16.31 -5.95
N ALA A 100 -8.71 16.23 -7.18
CA ALA A 100 -9.14 15.27 -8.19
C ALA A 100 -8.89 13.83 -7.71
N HIS A 101 -7.71 13.57 -7.16
CA HIS A 101 -7.37 12.28 -6.55
C HIS A 101 -8.32 11.90 -5.42
N THR A 102 -8.51 12.81 -4.46
CA THR A 102 -9.40 12.58 -3.32
C THR A 102 -10.82 12.27 -3.78
N ARG A 103 -11.34 13.01 -4.77
CA ARG A 103 -12.65 12.75 -5.37
C ARG A 103 -12.70 11.37 -6.03
N ARG A 104 -11.70 11.00 -6.82
CA ARG A 104 -11.64 9.66 -7.46
C ARG A 104 -11.70 8.53 -6.44
N VAL A 105 -11.02 8.65 -5.30
CA VAL A 105 -11.07 7.65 -4.22
C VAL A 105 -12.45 7.64 -3.55
N LEU A 106 -13.05 8.81 -3.29
CA LEU A 106 -14.37 8.93 -2.66
C LEU A 106 -15.53 8.53 -3.58
N ASP A 107 -15.37 8.65 -4.90
CA ASP A 107 -16.40 8.33 -5.89
C ASP A 107 -16.24 6.91 -6.47
N ALA A 108 -15.14 6.22 -6.15
CA ALA A 108 -14.92 4.84 -6.55
C ALA A 108 -16.08 3.93 -6.11
N ALA A 109 -16.36 2.90 -6.92
CA ALA A 109 -17.43 1.95 -6.62
C ALA A 109 -17.28 1.37 -5.20
N PRO A 110 -18.37 1.27 -4.41
CA PRO A 110 -18.31 0.64 -3.10
C PRO A 110 -17.75 -0.78 -3.21
N GLY A 111 -16.88 -1.14 -2.28
CA GLY A 111 -16.26 -2.46 -2.25
C GLY A 111 -15.02 -2.48 -1.38
N ARG A 112 -14.50 -3.69 -1.15
CA ARG A 112 -13.41 -3.92 -0.20
C ARG A 112 -12.14 -3.12 -0.52
N GLY A 113 -11.81 -2.95 -1.80
CA GLY A 113 -10.63 -2.15 -2.19
C GLY A 113 -10.75 -0.68 -1.80
N ARG A 114 -11.94 -0.09 -1.98
CA ARG A 114 -12.21 1.29 -1.54
C ARG A 114 -12.17 1.41 -0.01
N GLU A 115 -12.77 0.46 0.71
CA GLU A 115 -12.71 0.44 2.19
C GLU A 115 -11.27 0.39 2.70
N LEU A 116 -10.43 -0.44 2.07
CA LEU A 116 -9.02 -0.55 2.42
C LEU A 116 -8.26 0.73 2.09
N ALA A 117 -8.50 1.34 0.93
CA ALA A 117 -7.86 2.61 0.56
C ALA A 117 -8.18 3.72 1.58
N LEU A 118 -9.44 3.84 1.99
CA LEU A 118 -9.88 4.84 2.97
C LEU A 118 -9.36 4.53 4.39
N GLY A 119 -9.08 3.26 4.70
CA GLY A 119 -8.55 2.81 5.99
C GLY A 119 -7.03 2.69 6.06
N ALA A 120 -6.31 2.96 4.96
CA ALA A 120 -4.85 2.85 4.86
C ALA A 120 -4.12 4.21 4.96
N CYS A 121 -4.86 5.30 5.15
CA CYS A 121 -4.37 6.67 5.35
C CYS A 121 -4.27 7.07 6.82
#